data_AF-F3MAI2-F1
#
_entry.id   AF-F3MAI2-F1
#
_cell.length_a   1.000
_cell.length_b   1.000
_cell.length_c   1.000
_cell.angle_alpha   90.00
_cell.angle_beta   90.00
_cell.angle_gamma   90.00
#
_symmetry.space_group_name_H-M   'P 1'
#
loop_
_entity.id
_entity.type
_entity.pdbx_description
1 polymer ?
#
loop_
_entity_poly.entity_id
_entity_poly.type
_entity_poly.pdbx_seq_one_letter_code
_entity_poly.pdbx_strand_id
1 'polypeptide(L)'
;MNERELKDELYREFTRIGKCLSSPKRLEILDVLTQGPKSVEAISKITSMSIANVSQHLQTLHHAKLVDYKKRGNFVIYEIADPAVLHFLDSLYGLSEKQLIEVQHIKNEFLGQLSEIEEVSFEELMSRMEAGEVTLIDVRPQDEYEAAHIPGAISIPIEELAEQLHVLPEKAKVVAYCRGPHCLMSVKAIEILKSKGIDAARLSKRVQDWEEFTNKRNSEEQAIS
;
A
#
# COMPACT_ATOMS: atom_id res chain seq x y z
N MET A 1 3.94 44.09 -3.59
CA MET A 1 3.65 42.94 -4.47
C MET A 1 2.30 43.15 -5.10
N ASN A 2 2.20 43.14 -6.43
CA ASN A 2 0.90 43.23 -7.12
C ASN A 2 0.22 41.85 -7.19
N GLU A 3 -1.06 41.81 -7.61
CA GLU A 3 -1.83 40.55 -7.67
C GLU A 3 -1.17 39.48 -8.56
N ARG A 4 -0.53 39.89 -9.67
CA ARG A 4 0.14 38.97 -10.59
C ARG A 4 1.39 38.35 -9.96
N GLU A 5 2.22 39.17 -9.30
CA GLU A 5 3.41 38.72 -8.58
C GLU A 5 3.05 37.74 -7.44
N LEU A 6 1.97 38.00 -6.70
CA LEU A 6 1.46 37.10 -5.67
C LEU A 6 1.05 35.74 -6.26
N LYS A 7 0.32 35.73 -7.39
CA LYS A 7 -0.05 34.48 -8.08
C LYS A 7 1.18 33.70 -8.53
N ASP A 8 2.19 34.39 -9.08
CA ASP A 8 3.42 33.74 -9.52
C ASP A 8 4.23 33.14 -8.35
N GLU A 9 4.21 33.77 -7.17
CA GLU A 9 4.78 33.20 -5.95
C GLU A 9 3.99 31.97 -5.46
N LEU A 10 2.65 32.02 -5.45
CA LEU A 10 1.82 30.88 -5.07
C LEU A 10 2.06 29.65 -5.97
N TYR A 11 2.06 29.84 -7.29
CA TYR A 11 2.33 28.71 -8.21
C TYR A 11 3.76 28.18 -8.07
N ARG A 12 4.74 29.04 -7.73
CA ARG A 12 6.11 28.59 -7.42
C ARG A 12 6.11 27.66 -6.22
N GLU A 13 5.37 27.99 -5.16
CA GLU A 13 5.23 27.12 -3.99
C GLU A 13 4.55 25.80 -4.35
N PHE A 14 3.47 25.82 -5.14
CA PHE A 14 2.81 24.58 -5.60
C PHE A 14 3.76 23.67 -6.40
N THR A 15 4.63 24.23 -7.23
CA THR A 15 5.58 23.44 -8.02
C THR A 15 6.60 22.68 -7.17
N ARG A 16 6.82 23.06 -5.91
CA ARG A 16 7.77 22.37 -5.02
C ARG A 16 7.39 20.91 -4.80
N ILE A 17 6.09 20.64 -4.60
CA ILE A 17 5.57 19.27 -4.47
C ILE A 17 5.81 18.51 -5.78
N GLY A 18 5.42 19.07 -6.93
CA GLY A 18 5.61 18.44 -8.24
C GLY A 18 7.07 18.09 -8.55
N LYS A 19 8.00 19.03 -8.30
CA LYS A 19 9.45 18.80 -8.46
C LYS A 19 9.96 17.74 -7.51
N CYS A 20 9.49 17.73 -6.27
CA CYS A 20 9.82 16.69 -5.31
C CYS A 20 9.36 15.32 -5.84
N LEU A 21 8.15 15.20 -6.35
CA LEU A 21 7.62 13.90 -6.80
C LEU A 21 8.12 13.43 -8.17
N SER A 22 8.84 14.29 -8.91
CA SER A 22 9.51 13.93 -10.17
C SER A 22 10.76 13.07 -9.94
N SER A 23 10.64 12.01 -9.14
CA SER A 23 11.67 10.99 -8.91
C SER A 23 10.99 9.66 -8.54
N PRO A 24 11.25 8.58 -9.31
CA PRO A 24 10.70 7.26 -9.02
C PRO A 24 11.03 6.78 -7.60
N LYS A 25 12.26 7.02 -7.13
CA LYS A 25 12.70 6.59 -5.79
C LYS A 25 12.03 7.33 -4.64
N ARG A 26 11.63 8.59 -4.84
CA ARG A 26 10.86 9.31 -3.82
C ARG A 26 9.41 8.86 -3.78
N LEU A 27 8.82 8.52 -4.92
CA LEU A 27 7.51 7.88 -4.96
C LEU A 27 7.54 6.51 -4.28
N GLU A 28 8.57 5.70 -4.52
CA GLU A 28 8.77 4.40 -3.87
C GLU A 28 8.93 4.54 -2.35
N ILE A 29 9.70 5.52 -1.85
CA ILE A 29 9.83 5.78 -0.42
C ILE A 29 8.48 6.22 0.19
N LEU A 30 7.73 7.08 -0.49
CA LEU A 30 6.41 7.49 -0.03
C LEU A 30 5.45 6.30 0.04
N ASP A 31 5.43 5.43 -0.99
CA ASP A 31 4.64 4.19 -0.99
C ASP A 31 4.98 3.31 0.22
N VAL A 32 6.27 3.13 0.53
CA VAL A 32 6.70 2.39 1.73
C VAL A 32 6.21 3.04 3.02
N LEU A 33 6.27 4.37 3.13
CA LEU A 33 5.81 5.11 4.31
C LEU A 33 4.28 5.15 4.45
N THR A 34 3.53 4.91 3.38
CA THR A 34 2.07 4.72 3.48
C THR A 34 1.71 3.45 4.28
N GLN A 35 2.65 2.51 4.44
CA GLN A 35 2.47 1.28 5.21
C GLN A 35 2.86 1.44 6.69
N GLY A 36 3.12 2.67 7.12
CA GLY A 36 3.42 3.01 8.50
C GLY A 36 4.82 3.62 8.71
N PRO A 37 5.10 4.13 9.92
CA PRO A 37 6.37 4.79 10.22
C PRO A 37 7.56 3.84 10.15
N LYS A 38 8.68 4.25 9.52
CA LYS A 38 9.87 3.40 9.34
C LYS A 38 11.19 4.14 9.55
N SER A 39 12.22 3.41 9.97
CA SER A 39 13.59 3.95 10.04
C SER A 39 14.23 4.02 8.66
N VAL A 40 15.34 4.76 8.56
CA VAL A 40 16.13 4.84 7.32
C VAL A 40 16.64 3.46 6.89
N GLU A 41 17.07 2.63 7.84
CA GLU A 41 17.56 1.27 7.61
C GLU A 41 16.45 0.35 7.08
N ALA A 42 15.25 0.45 7.64
CA ALA A 42 14.10 -0.32 7.18
C ALA A 42 13.73 0.07 5.72
N ILE A 43 13.66 1.37 5.42
CA ILE A 43 13.38 1.86 4.06
C ILE A 43 14.50 1.44 3.09
N SER A 44 15.76 1.51 3.53
CA SER A 44 16.92 1.05 2.76
C SER A 44 16.82 -0.43 2.39
N LYS A 45 16.45 -1.28 3.36
CA LYS A 45 16.23 -2.71 3.12
C LYS A 45 15.11 -2.97 2.11
N ILE A 46 13.95 -2.32 2.28
CA ILE A 46 12.77 -2.53 1.42
C ILE A 46 13.02 -2.05 -0.01
N THR A 47 13.63 -0.87 -0.18
CA THR A 47 13.85 -0.25 -1.51
C THR A 47 15.14 -0.72 -2.19
N SER A 48 15.95 -1.55 -1.51
CA SER A 48 17.30 -1.95 -1.95
C SER A 48 18.24 -0.77 -2.26
N MET A 49 18.00 0.38 -1.63
CA MET A 49 18.81 1.59 -1.76
C MET A 49 19.82 1.70 -0.62
N SER A 50 20.93 2.40 -0.83
CA SER A 50 21.87 2.68 0.26
C SER A 50 21.24 3.63 1.30
N ILE A 51 21.64 3.50 2.56
CA ILE A 51 21.23 4.40 3.66
C ILE A 51 21.47 5.87 3.30
N ALA A 52 22.60 6.18 2.64
CA ALA A 52 22.94 7.54 2.21
C ALA A 52 21.93 8.08 1.17
N ASN A 53 21.57 7.28 0.16
CA ASN A 53 20.59 7.67 -0.84
C ASN A 53 19.20 7.85 -0.21
N VAL A 54 18.76 6.91 0.63
CA VAL A 54 17.49 7.03 1.34
C VAL A 54 17.46 8.29 2.20
N SER A 55 18.52 8.56 2.96
CA SER A 55 18.64 9.78 3.78
C SER A 55 18.50 11.05 2.93
N GLN A 56 19.15 11.10 1.76
CA GLN A 56 19.06 12.24 0.84
C GLN A 56 17.63 12.44 0.30
N HIS A 57 16.95 11.35 -0.07
CA HIS A 57 15.58 11.40 -0.52
C HIS A 57 14.61 11.83 0.58
N LEU A 58 14.76 11.31 1.79
CA LEU A 58 13.95 11.67 2.95
C LEU A 58 14.12 13.14 3.34
N GLN A 59 15.36 13.67 3.29
CA GLN A 59 15.58 15.11 3.49
C GLN A 59 14.85 15.95 2.43
N THR A 60 14.88 15.52 1.16
CA THR A 60 14.16 16.21 0.08
C THR A 60 12.65 16.17 0.31
N LEU A 61 12.09 15.01 0.66
CA LEU A 61 10.68 14.82 0.98
C LEU A 61 10.26 15.67 2.19
N HIS A 62 11.08 15.71 3.24
CA HIS A 62 10.84 16.48 4.45
C HIS A 62 10.89 17.99 4.17
N HIS A 63 11.84 18.48 3.36
CA HIS A 63 11.87 19.88 2.93
C HIS A 63 10.66 20.27 2.09
N ALA A 64 10.04 19.32 1.40
CA ALA A 64 8.79 19.49 0.67
C ALA A 64 7.53 19.25 1.54
N LYS A 65 7.70 18.98 2.85
CA LYS A 65 6.62 18.72 3.82
C LYS A 65 5.73 17.51 3.48
N LEU A 66 6.27 16.53 2.74
CA LEU A 66 5.56 15.29 2.42
C LEU A 66 5.75 14.20 3.48
N VAL A 67 6.84 14.27 4.24
CA VAL A 67 7.15 13.37 5.35
C VAL A 67 7.59 14.18 6.55
N ASP A 68 7.38 13.63 7.74
CA ASP A 68 7.94 14.11 8.99
C ASP A 68 8.77 12.99 9.66
N TYR A 69 9.46 13.31 10.74
CA TYR A 69 10.21 12.33 11.51
C TYR A 69 10.21 12.59 13.01
N LYS A 70 10.35 11.51 13.76
CA LYS A 70 10.53 11.52 15.22
C LYS A 70 11.79 10.76 15.59
N LYS A 71 12.56 11.30 16.53
CA LYS A 71 13.70 10.59 17.12
C LYS A 71 13.19 9.59 18.16
N ARG A 72 13.56 8.31 18.01
CA ARG A 72 13.28 7.24 18.98
C ARG A 72 14.59 6.53 19.33
N GLY A 73 15.17 6.88 20.48
CA GLY A 73 16.49 6.42 20.86
C GLY A 73 17.54 6.86 19.84
N ASN A 74 18.29 5.88 19.29
CA ASN A 74 19.32 6.13 18.28
C ASN A 74 18.76 6.23 16.85
N PHE A 75 17.48 5.94 16.65
CA PHE A 75 16.87 5.88 15.32
C PHE A 75 16.05 7.13 15.01
N VAL A 76 16.03 7.50 13.74
CA VAL A 76 15.11 8.48 13.18
C VAL A 76 14.01 7.72 12.44
N ILE A 77 12.77 7.85 12.91
CA ILE A 77 11.61 7.19 12.34
C ILE A 77 10.84 8.21 11.51
N TYR A 78 10.69 7.97 10.22
CA TYR A 78 9.95 8.80 9.28
C TYR A 78 8.52 8.31 9.13
N GLU A 79 7.60 9.22 8.88
CA GLU A 79 6.18 8.96 8.60
C GLU A 79 5.63 9.94 7.56
N ILE A 80 4.49 9.61 6.95
CA ILE A 80 3.75 10.55 6.10
C ILE A 80 3.33 11.75 6.94
N ALA A 81 3.56 12.97 6.45
CA ALA A 81 3.34 14.18 7.24
C ALA A 81 1.85 14.50 7.47
N ASP A 82 0.98 14.17 6.51
CA ASP A 82 -0.44 14.51 6.52
C ASP A 82 -1.24 13.50 5.68
N PRO A 83 -2.46 13.08 6.09
CA PRO A 83 -3.33 12.21 5.30
C PRO A 83 -3.61 12.72 3.88
N ALA A 84 -3.59 14.04 3.65
CA ALA A 84 -3.73 14.63 2.32
C ALA A 84 -2.64 14.17 1.33
N VAL A 85 -1.44 13.81 1.84
CA VAL A 85 -0.36 13.26 1.01
C VAL A 85 -0.75 11.89 0.46
N LEU A 86 -1.41 11.04 1.26
CA LEU A 86 -1.90 9.74 0.83
C LEU A 86 -2.96 9.88 -0.29
N HIS A 87 -3.98 10.70 -0.05
CA HIS A 87 -5.03 10.96 -1.06
C HIS A 87 -4.46 11.56 -2.36
N PHE A 88 -3.43 12.39 -2.25
CA PHE A 88 -2.73 12.92 -3.42
C PHE A 88 -2.02 11.83 -4.22
N LEU A 89 -1.30 10.91 -3.55
CA LEU A 89 -0.64 9.78 -4.21
C LEU A 89 -1.66 8.86 -4.90
N ASP A 90 -2.83 8.66 -4.30
CA ASP A 90 -3.90 7.86 -4.90
C ASP A 90 -4.47 8.50 -6.15
N SER A 91 -4.69 9.80 -6.08
CA SER A 91 -5.09 10.59 -7.25
C SER A 91 -4.03 10.54 -8.34
N LEU A 92 -2.74 10.62 -7.98
CA LEU A 92 -1.62 10.55 -8.91
C LEU A 92 -1.55 9.18 -9.60
N TYR A 93 -1.61 8.08 -8.85
CA TYR A 93 -1.55 6.73 -9.41
C TYR A 93 -2.81 6.40 -10.22
N GLY A 94 -4.00 6.73 -9.71
CA GLY A 94 -5.25 6.53 -10.42
C GLY A 94 -5.34 7.34 -11.72
N LEU A 95 -4.83 8.58 -11.72
CA LEU A 95 -4.72 9.37 -12.94
C LEU A 95 -3.69 8.78 -13.91
N SER A 96 -2.56 8.32 -13.41
CA SER A 96 -1.51 7.67 -14.21
C SER A 96 -2.04 6.42 -14.91
N GLU A 97 -2.79 5.56 -14.21
CA GLU A 97 -3.43 4.39 -14.80
C GLU A 97 -4.46 4.77 -15.87
N LYS A 98 -5.22 5.85 -15.68
CA LYS A 98 -6.24 6.29 -16.63
C LYS A 98 -5.67 6.93 -17.88
N GLN A 99 -4.57 7.67 -17.76
CA GLN A 99 -4.05 8.53 -18.83
C GLN A 99 -2.82 7.95 -19.54
N LEU A 100 -2.04 7.09 -18.87
CA LEU A 100 -0.79 6.56 -19.41
C LEU A 100 -0.99 5.08 -19.79
N ILE A 101 -1.07 4.82 -21.09
CA ILE A 101 -1.24 3.46 -21.64
C ILE A 101 -0.07 2.57 -21.24
N GLU A 102 1.14 3.13 -21.11
CA GLU A 102 2.34 2.41 -20.67
C GLU A 102 2.14 1.81 -19.27
N VAL A 103 1.47 2.51 -18.36
CA VAL A 103 1.17 1.98 -17.02
C VAL A 103 0.24 0.78 -17.12
N GLN A 104 -0.78 0.85 -17.99
CA GLN A 104 -1.68 -0.27 -18.24
C GLN A 104 -0.95 -1.45 -18.88
N HIS A 105 -0.06 -1.19 -19.84
CA HIS A 105 0.73 -2.23 -20.50
C HIS A 105 1.70 -2.91 -19.53
N ILE A 106 2.43 -2.14 -18.69
CA ILE A 106 3.29 -2.70 -17.64
C ILE A 106 2.43 -3.56 -16.71
N LYS A 107 1.31 -3.02 -16.23
CA LYS A 107 0.40 -3.78 -15.35
C LYS A 107 -0.11 -5.06 -16.03
N ASN A 108 -0.46 -5.02 -17.30
CA ASN A 108 -0.95 -6.18 -18.06
C ASN A 108 0.16 -7.16 -18.45
N GLU A 109 1.39 -6.72 -18.70
CA GLU A 109 2.51 -7.63 -18.95
C GLU A 109 2.83 -8.44 -17.69
N PHE A 110 2.81 -7.78 -16.53
CA PHE A 110 3.08 -8.40 -15.25
C PHE A 110 1.88 -9.18 -14.66
N LEU A 111 0.64 -8.71 -14.83
CA LEU A 111 -0.57 -9.41 -14.35
C LEU A 111 -1.24 -10.31 -15.40
N GLY A 112 -1.00 -10.07 -16.69
CA GLY A 112 -1.64 -10.81 -17.79
C GLY A 112 -1.08 -12.22 -17.98
N GLN A 113 0.09 -12.52 -17.40
CA GLN A 113 0.53 -13.91 -17.21
C GLN A 113 -0.37 -14.68 -16.21
N LEU A 114 -1.26 -13.98 -15.51
CA LEU A 114 -2.06 -14.47 -14.39
C LEU A 114 -3.55 -14.25 -14.63
N SER A 115 -4.00 -14.44 -15.88
CA SER A 115 -5.33 -14.14 -16.42
C SER A 115 -6.54 -14.77 -15.69
N GLU A 116 -6.36 -15.38 -14.53
CA GLU A 116 -7.39 -15.99 -13.69
C GLU A 116 -7.23 -15.66 -12.20
N ILE A 117 -6.63 -14.53 -11.82
CA ILE A 117 -6.69 -14.08 -10.42
C ILE A 117 -8.10 -13.56 -10.13
N GLU A 118 -8.85 -14.34 -9.37
CA GLU A 118 -10.10 -13.90 -8.77
C GLU A 118 -9.83 -12.73 -7.81
N GLU A 119 -10.59 -11.66 -7.96
CA GLU A 119 -10.56 -10.50 -7.08
C GLU A 119 -11.81 -10.51 -6.20
N VAL A 120 -11.65 -10.26 -4.91
CA VAL A 120 -12.72 -10.26 -3.90
C VAL A 120 -12.95 -8.82 -3.43
N SER A 121 -14.22 -8.40 -3.36
CA SER A 121 -14.60 -7.09 -2.78
C SER A 121 -14.60 -7.12 -1.25
N PHE A 122 -14.63 -5.97 -0.59
CA PHE A 122 -14.72 -5.96 0.89
C PHE A 122 -16.04 -6.52 1.42
N GLU A 123 -17.14 -6.25 0.73
CA GLU A 123 -18.46 -6.79 1.08
C GLU A 123 -18.47 -8.31 1.01
N GLU A 124 -17.91 -8.87 -0.08
CA GLU A 124 -17.77 -10.32 -0.26
C GLU A 124 -16.80 -10.94 0.75
N LEU A 125 -15.66 -10.28 1.01
CA LEU A 125 -14.68 -10.71 2.00
C LEU A 125 -15.30 -10.82 3.39
N MET A 126 -15.97 -9.76 3.86
CA MET A 126 -16.63 -9.76 5.17
C MET A 126 -17.65 -10.89 5.29
N SER A 127 -18.56 -11.00 4.32
CA SER A 127 -19.61 -12.02 4.31
C SER A 127 -19.02 -13.43 4.41
N ARG A 128 -17.97 -13.71 3.62
CA ARG A 128 -17.30 -15.02 3.63
C ARG A 128 -16.47 -15.27 4.89
N MET A 129 -15.88 -14.22 5.48
CA MET A 129 -15.13 -14.34 6.75
C MET A 129 -16.07 -14.69 7.91
N GLU A 130 -17.24 -14.04 7.98
CA GLU A 130 -18.27 -14.34 8.98
C GLU A 130 -18.83 -15.76 8.85
N ALA A 131 -18.97 -16.25 7.62
CA ALA A 131 -19.38 -17.62 7.33
C ALA A 131 -18.27 -18.68 7.56
N GLY A 132 -17.02 -18.26 7.80
CA GLY A 132 -15.87 -19.15 7.94
C GLY A 132 -15.44 -19.83 6.63
N GLU A 133 -15.83 -19.27 5.48
CA GLU A 133 -15.56 -19.81 4.15
C GLU A 133 -14.20 -19.39 3.60
N VAL A 134 -13.65 -18.28 4.11
CA VAL A 134 -12.35 -17.75 3.69
C VAL A 134 -11.41 -17.54 4.86
N THR A 135 -10.11 -17.68 4.57
CA THR A 135 -9.02 -17.27 5.44
C THR A 135 -8.30 -16.09 4.80
N LEU A 136 -8.32 -14.94 5.47
CA LEU A 136 -7.61 -13.74 5.02
C LEU A 136 -6.15 -13.82 5.46
N ILE A 137 -5.22 -13.62 4.53
CA ILE A 137 -3.79 -13.56 4.81
C ILE A 137 -3.19 -12.23 4.37
N ASP A 138 -2.34 -11.67 5.22
CA ASP A 138 -1.51 -10.51 4.92
C ASP A 138 -0.11 -10.98 4.53
N VAL A 139 0.29 -10.72 3.29
CA VAL A 139 1.60 -11.15 2.78
C VAL A 139 2.66 -10.05 2.80
N ARG A 140 2.39 -8.94 3.47
CA ARG A 140 3.36 -7.86 3.72
C ARG A 140 4.41 -8.29 4.76
N PRO A 141 5.53 -7.56 4.87
CA PRO A 141 6.48 -7.75 5.95
C PRO A 141 5.81 -7.62 7.32
N GLN A 142 6.30 -8.40 8.30
CA GLN A 142 5.76 -8.48 9.65
C GLN A 142 5.57 -7.11 10.32
N ASP A 143 6.51 -6.18 10.13
CA ASP A 143 6.45 -4.83 10.70
C ASP A 143 5.30 -3.98 10.13
N GLU A 144 4.88 -4.24 8.88
CA GLU A 144 3.71 -3.58 8.28
C GLU A 144 2.41 -4.14 8.82
N TYR A 145 2.33 -5.46 9.02
CA TYR A 145 1.19 -6.11 9.67
C TYR A 145 1.00 -5.61 11.10
N GLU A 146 2.08 -5.53 11.88
CA GLU A 146 2.04 -5.05 13.27
C GLU A 146 1.66 -3.58 13.38
N ALA A 147 2.03 -2.76 12.40
CA ALA A 147 1.65 -1.35 12.35
C ALA A 147 0.14 -1.17 12.15
N ALA A 148 -0.43 -1.89 11.18
CA ALA A 148 -1.87 -1.96 10.96
C ALA A 148 -2.19 -3.10 9.97
N HIS A 149 -3.31 -3.81 10.19
CA HIS A 149 -3.78 -4.88 9.31
C HIS A 149 -5.31 -4.95 9.32
N ILE A 150 -5.88 -5.62 8.31
CA ILE A 150 -7.32 -5.91 8.27
C ILE A 150 -7.65 -6.90 9.40
N PRO A 151 -8.60 -6.59 10.30
CA PRO A 151 -8.98 -7.48 11.40
C PRO A 151 -9.32 -8.89 10.94
N GLY A 152 -8.79 -9.90 11.64
CA GLY A 152 -8.96 -11.32 11.28
C GLY A 152 -7.96 -11.85 10.26
N ALA A 153 -7.08 -11.00 9.70
CA ALA A 153 -5.99 -11.45 8.85
C ALA A 153 -4.90 -12.20 9.62
N ILE A 154 -4.40 -13.29 9.03
CA ILE A 154 -3.20 -14.01 9.50
C ILE A 154 -1.98 -13.42 8.78
N SER A 155 -0.93 -13.06 9.52
CA SER A 155 0.33 -12.61 8.91
C SER A 155 1.12 -13.80 8.38
N ILE A 156 1.39 -13.81 7.08
CA ILE A 156 2.28 -14.77 6.42
C ILE A 156 3.08 -14.01 5.36
N PRO A 157 4.22 -13.39 5.72
CA PRO A 157 5.05 -12.65 4.78
C PRO A 157 5.36 -13.45 3.52
N ILE A 158 5.38 -12.80 2.36
CA ILE A 158 5.52 -13.50 1.07
C ILE A 158 6.79 -14.36 0.99
N GLU A 159 7.86 -13.95 1.67
CA GLU A 159 9.13 -14.68 1.73
C GLU A 159 9.00 -16.01 2.49
N GLU A 160 8.06 -16.12 3.42
CA GLU A 160 7.84 -17.26 4.30
C GLU A 160 6.66 -18.14 3.85
N LEU A 161 5.81 -17.61 2.95
CA LEU A 161 4.56 -18.25 2.52
C LEU A 161 4.73 -19.68 2.04
N ALA A 162 5.76 -19.97 1.25
CA ALA A 162 5.99 -21.32 0.70
C ALA A 162 6.29 -22.37 1.79
N GLU A 163 6.81 -21.94 2.94
CA GLU A 163 7.20 -22.81 4.07
C GLU A 163 6.08 -22.91 5.12
N GLN A 164 5.22 -21.88 5.20
CA GLN A 164 4.17 -21.76 6.23
C GLN A 164 2.77 -22.18 5.76
N LEU A 165 2.65 -22.86 4.62
CA LEU A 165 1.36 -23.33 4.10
C LEU A 165 0.57 -24.21 5.07
N HIS A 166 1.25 -24.88 6.01
CA HIS A 166 0.65 -25.74 7.03
C HIS A 166 -0.20 -24.98 8.06
N VAL A 167 -0.05 -23.66 8.16
CA VAL A 167 -0.86 -22.79 9.03
C VAL A 167 -2.25 -22.56 8.42
N LEU A 168 -2.39 -22.74 7.10
CA LEU A 168 -3.63 -22.50 6.37
C LEU A 168 -4.61 -23.66 6.55
N PRO A 169 -5.90 -23.38 6.81
CA PRO A 169 -6.91 -24.42 6.92
C PRO A 169 -7.17 -25.12 5.58
N GLU A 170 -7.21 -26.45 5.57
CA GLU A 170 -7.28 -27.29 4.36
C GLU A 170 -8.54 -27.12 3.48
N LYS A 171 -9.59 -26.44 3.96
CA LYS A 171 -10.90 -26.36 3.28
C LYS A 171 -11.45 -24.95 3.06
N ALA A 172 -10.80 -23.92 3.60
CA ALA A 172 -11.23 -22.55 3.39
C ALA A 172 -10.47 -21.95 2.20
N LYS A 173 -11.16 -21.14 1.41
CA LYS A 173 -10.51 -20.39 0.33
C LYS A 173 -9.59 -19.34 0.93
N VAL A 174 -8.38 -19.20 0.39
CA VAL A 174 -7.41 -18.23 0.92
C VAL A 174 -7.56 -16.90 0.18
N VAL A 175 -7.74 -15.81 0.91
CA VAL A 175 -7.74 -14.46 0.33
C VAL A 175 -6.44 -13.77 0.72
N ALA A 176 -5.61 -13.40 -0.24
CA ALA A 176 -4.34 -12.72 0.02
C ALA A 176 -4.40 -11.23 -0.33
N TYR A 177 -3.87 -10.37 0.55
CA TYR A 177 -3.73 -8.93 0.31
C TYR A 177 -2.32 -8.41 0.61
N CYS A 178 -2.03 -7.22 0.07
CA CYS A 178 -0.76 -6.52 0.27
C CYS A 178 -1.03 -5.01 0.49
N ARG A 179 -0.12 -4.12 0.06
CA ARG A 179 -0.18 -2.66 0.14
C ARG A 179 -1.19 -2.01 -0.81
N GLY A 180 -2.09 -2.80 -1.41
CA GLY A 180 -3.09 -2.35 -2.38
C GLY A 180 -2.79 -2.67 -3.85
N PRO A 181 -3.39 -1.92 -4.79
CA PRO A 181 -3.57 -2.38 -6.17
C PRO A 181 -2.27 -2.48 -6.98
N HIS A 182 -1.26 -1.67 -6.62
CA HIS A 182 0.04 -1.62 -7.30
C HIS A 182 1.09 -2.53 -6.64
N CYS A 183 0.78 -3.17 -5.51
CA CYS A 183 1.67 -4.16 -4.91
C CYS A 183 1.55 -5.52 -5.62
N LEU A 184 2.69 -6.15 -5.87
CA LEU A 184 2.79 -7.47 -6.51
C LEU A 184 2.93 -8.64 -5.52
N MET A 185 3.09 -8.41 -4.23
CA MET A 185 3.28 -9.50 -3.25
C MET A 185 2.04 -10.39 -3.16
N SER A 186 0.84 -9.79 -3.13
CA SER A 186 -0.41 -10.58 -3.13
C SER A 186 -0.57 -11.39 -4.41
N VAL A 187 -0.08 -10.87 -5.53
CA VAL A 187 -0.12 -11.55 -6.83
C VAL A 187 0.78 -12.80 -6.81
N LYS A 188 2.03 -12.64 -6.37
CA LYS A 188 2.96 -13.74 -6.13
C LYS A 188 2.42 -14.75 -5.12
N ALA A 189 1.69 -14.27 -4.10
CA ALA A 189 1.04 -15.15 -3.13
C ALA A 189 0.02 -16.06 -3.81
N ILE A 190 -0.82 -15.52 -4.70
CA ILE A 190 -1.78 -16.34 -5.46
C ILE A 190 -1.05 -17.37 -6.33
N GLU A 191 0.04 -17.00 -7.00
CA GLU A 191 0.86 -17.95 -7.77
C GLU A 191 1.37 -19.11 -6.90
N ILE A 192 1.95 -18.80 -5.75
CA ILE A 192 2.49 -19.79 -4.81
C ILE A 192 1.36 -20.71 -4.32
N LEU A 193 0.25 -20.14 -3.87
CA LEU A 193 -0.90 -20.89 -3.35
C LEU A 193 -1.50 -21.82 -4.44
N LYS A 194 -1.76 -21.28 -5.64
CA LYS A 194 -2.30 -22.08 -6.75
C LYS A 194 -1.33 -23.18 -7.20
N SER A 195 -0.02 -22.92 -7.22
CA SER A 195 1.00 -23.94 -7.54
C SER A 195 1.01 -25.12 -6.57
N LYS A 196 0.43 -24.94 -5.38
CA LYS A 196 0.29 -25.94 -4.33
C LYS A 196 -1.12 -26.54 -4.26
N GLY A 197 -1.99 -26.18 -5.19
CA GLY A 197 -3.37 -26.67 -5.26
C GLY A 197 -4.32 -26.01 -4.25
N ILE A 198 -3.94 -24.87 -3.67
CA ILE A 198 -4.79 -24.11 -2.74
C ILE A 198 -5.69 -23.16 -3.54
N ASP A 199 -7.00 -23.22 -3.29
CA ASP A 199 -7.94 -22.25 -3.86
C ASP A 199 -7.71 -20.87 -3.24
N ALA A 200 -7.39 -19.89 -4.07
CA ALA A 200 -6.95 -18.58 -3.61
C ALA A 200 -7.48 -17.46 -4.50
N ALA A 201 -7.88 -16.37 -3.84
CA ALA A 201 -8.28 -15.11 -4.46
C ALA A 201 -7.50 -13.94 -3.88
N ARG A 202 -7.46 -12.84 -4.62
CA ARG A 202 -6.76 -11.61 -4.25
C ARG A 202 -7.74 -10.58 -3.72
N LEU A 203 -7.29 -9.81 -2.73
CA LEU A 203 -7.88 -8.53 -2.37
C LEU A 203 -6.91 -7.42 -2.78
N SER A 204 -7.26 -6.65 -3.80
CA SER A 204 -6.45 -5.52 -4.32
C SER A 204 -6.63 -4.21 -3.57
N LYS A 205 -7.17 -4.25 -2.34
CA LYS A 205 -7.41 -3.10 -1.48
C LYS A 205 -6.34 -2.94 -0.40
N ARG A 206 -6.29 -1.77 0.21
CA ARG A 206 -5.36 -1.42 1.29
C ARG A 206 -6.00 -1.60 2.66
N VAL A 207 -5.16 -1.55 3.70
CA VAL A 207 -5.63 -1.48 5.08
C VAL A 207 -6.38 -0.19 5.35
N GLN A 208 -5.96 0.94 4.78
CA GLN A 208 -6.66 2.22 4.97
C GLN A 208 -8.05 2.20 4.31
N ASP A 209 -8.18 1.57 3.14
CA ASP A 209 -9.47 1.44 2.45
C ASP A 209 -10.49 0.69 3.33
N TRP A 210 -10.02 -0.24 4.18
CA TRP A 210 -10.88 -0.99 5.09
C TRP A 210 -11.49 -0.11 6.18
N GLU A 211 -10.70 0.80 6.76
CA GLU A 211 -11.19 1.75 7.77
C GLU A 211 -12.24 2.68 7.16
N GLU A 212 -12.00 3.21 5.96
CA GLU A 212 -12.97 4.06 5.26
C GLU A 212 -14.27 3.30 4.95
N PHE A 213 -14.15 2.06 4.48
CA PHE A 213 -15.27 1.19 4.15
C PHE A 213 -16.14 0.87 5.37
N THR A 214 -15.52 0.45 6.48
CA THR A 214 -16.24 0.11 7.72
C THR A 214 -16.88 1.34 8.37
N ASN A 215 -16.23 2.50 8.35
CA ASN A 215 -16.80 3.75 8.84
C ASN A 215 -18.04 4.17 8.04
N LYS A 216 -17.98 4.08 6.71
CA LYS A 216 -19.11 4.39 5.84
C LYS A 216 -20.29 3.46 6.12
N ARG A 217 -20.03 2.14 6.18
CA ARG A 217 -21.06 1.14 6.47
C ARG A 217 -21.74 1.37 7.82
N ASN A 218 -20.96 1.59 8.88
CA ASN A 218 -21.49 1.86 10.21
C ASN A 218 -22.37 3.12 10.25
N SER A 219 -21.99 4.14 9.47
CA SER A 219 -22.76 5.39 9.35
C SER A 219 -24.08 5.17 8.61
N GLU A 220 -24.09 4.33 7.57
CA GLU A 220 -25.30 3.97 6.81
C GLU A 220 -26.25 3.09 7.64
N GLU A 221 -25.74 2.12 8.40
CA GLU A 221 -26.55 1.29 9.31
C GLU A 221 -27.18 2.13 10.44
N GLN A 222 -26.46 3.12 10.98
CA GLN A 222 -27.00 4.06 11.98
C GLN A 222 -28.03 5.03 11.41
N ALA A 223 -27.98 5.35 10.13
CA ALA A 223 -28.97 6.23 9.48
C ALA A 223 -30.30 5.52 9.16
N ILE A 224 -30.32 4.19 9.21
CA ILE A 224 -31.48 3.34 8.91
C ILE A 224 -32.14 2.80 10.21
N SER A 225 -31.44 2.89 11.35
CA SER A 225 -31.94 2.55 12.68
C SER A 225 -32.63 3.72 13.38
#